data_AF-A0A834Y2C2-F1
#
_entry.id   AF-A0A834Y2C2-F1
#
_cell.length_a   1.000
_cell.length_b   1.000
_cell.length_c   1.000
_cell.angle_alpha   90.00
_cell.angle_beta   90.00
_cell.angle_gamma   90.00
#
_symmetry.space_group_name_H-M   'P 1'
#
loop_
_entity.id
_entity.type
_entity.pdbx_description
1 polymer ?
#
loop_
_entity_poly.entity_id
_entity_poly.type
_entity_poly.pdbx_seq_one_letter_code
_entity_poly.pdbx_strand_id
1 'polypeptide(L)'
;MTKQRIQGTELEPYVKLSAKKKIDKKIKPEVKSNWRRKHEDFIETIKSAKKLQAHIAAGGKVSDLPPPPRSDNSDYIQCPHCERRFNQAAAERHIPLCKNMIHNKPNTNPQNRRNKIK
;
A
#
# COMPACT_ATOMS: atom_id res chain seq x y z
N MET A 1 -40.25 2.97 5.59
CA MET A 1 -40.94 2.78 6.89
C MET A 1 -40.14 3.27 8.12
N THR A 2 -39.01 3.97 7.98
CA THR A 2 -38.18 4.36 9.16
C THR A 2 -38.25 5.84 9.50
N LYS A 3 -38.61 6.73 8.57
CA LYS A 3 -38.57 8.20 8.76
C LYS A 3 -39.59 8.73 9.78
N GLN A 4 -40.80 8.16 9.83
CA GLN A 4 -41.82 8.57 10.81
C GLN A 4 -41.47 8.17 12.25
N ARG A 5 -40.70 7.08 12.45
CA ARG A 5 -40.35 6.58 13.79
C ARG A 5 -39.37 7.49 14.54
N ILE A 6 -38.61 8.31 13.82
CA ILE A 6 -37.49 9.11 14.36
C ILE A 6 -37.87 10.59 14.49
N GLN A 7 -39.02 10.98 13.95
CA GLN A 7 -39.50 12.36 13.95
C GLN A 7 -39.99 12.72 15.36
N GLY A 8 -39.33 13.69 16.01
CA GLY A 8 -39.63 14.11 17.39
C GLY A 8 -38.79 13.44 18.49
N THR A 9 -37.80 12.63 18.13
CA THR A 9 -36.80 12.06 19.06
C THR A 9 -35.49 12.86 19.00
N GLU A 10 -34.64 12.79 20.02
CA GLU A 10 -33.31 13.43 20.02
C GLU A 10 -32.39 12.93 18.88
N LEU A 11 -32.77 11.83 18.21
CA LEU A 11 -32.08 11.26 17.05
C LEU A 11 -32.46 11.95 15.71
N GLU A 12 -33.51 12.78 15.67
CA GLU A 12 -33.97 13.51 14.49
C GLU A 12 -32.87 14.34 13.78
N PRO A 13 -32.02 15.12 14.49
CA PRO A 13 -30.94 15.85 13.83
C PRO A 13 -29.85 14.94 13.24
N TYR A 14 -29.58 13.78 13.83
CA TYR A 14 -28.48 12.91 13.40
C TYR A 14 -28.76 12.12 12.12
N VAL A 15 -30.03 11.84 11.81
CA VAL A 15 -30.41 11.08 10.60
C VAL A 15 -30.26 11.92 9.33
N LYS A 16 -30.48 13.24 9.41
CA LYS A 16 -30.39 14.14 8.25
C LYS A 16 -28.94 14.43 7.83
N LEU A 17 -27.96 14.32 8.73
CA LEU A 17 -26.54 14.46 8.40
C LEU A 17 -26.01 13.29 7.55
N SER A 18 -26.53 12.09 7.76
CA SER A 18 -26.11 10.89 7.01
C SER A 18 -26.51 10.96 5.51
N ALA A 19 -27.52 11.76 5.17
CA ALA A 19 -28.03 11.90 3.80
C ALA A 19 -27.31 12.98 2.96
N LYS A 20 -26.48 13.85 3.56
CA LYS A 20 -25.83 14.99 2.87
C LYS A 20 -24.39 14.73 2.42
N LYS A 21 -23.88 13.50 2.50
CA LYS A 21 -22.61 13.15 1.86
C LYS A 21 -22.86 12.91 0.35
N LYS A 22 -23.07 14.00 -0.40
CA LYS A 22 -22.86 13.98 -1.85
C LYS A 22 -21.38 13.71 -2.07
N ILE A 23 -21.06 12.44 -2.26
CA ILE A 23 -19.74 12.00 -2.69
C ILE A 23 -19.60 12.54 -4.11
N ASP A 24 -18.85 13.63 -4.27
CA ASP A 24 -18.30 14.05 -5.55
C ASP A 24 -17.60 12.85 -6.18
N LYS A 25 -18.30 12.16 -7.09
CA LYS A 25 -17.73 11.09 -7.90
C LYS A 25 -16.85 11.77 -8.95
N LYS A 26 -15.69 12.29 -8.53
CA LYS A 26 -14.56 12.52 -9.44
C LYS A 26 -14.31 11.17 -10.11
N ILE A 27 -14.52 11.14 -11.42
CA ILE A 27 -14.28 10.00 -12.30
C ILE A 27 -12.84 9.57 -12.04
N LYS A 28 -12.67 8.49 -11.27
CA LYS A 28 -11.36 7.86 -11.13
C LYS A 28 -11.02 7.33 -12.51
N PRO A 29 -9.79 7.54 -13.03
CA PRO A 29 -9.38 6.91 -14.27
C PRO A 29 -9.64 5.41 -14.14
N GLU A 30 -10.30 4.82 -15.13
CA GLU A 30 -10.61 3.40 -15.15
C GLU A 30 -9.30 2.63 -15.11
N VAL A 31 -8.93 2.16 -13.92
CA VAL A 31 -7.75 1.33 -13.73
C VAL A 31 -8.10 -0.01 -14.35
N LYS A 32 -7.75 -0.19 -15.63
CA LYS A 32 -7.89 -1.45 -16.32
C LYS A 32 -7.09 -2.50 -15.56
N SER A 33 -7.80 -3.39 -14.86
CA SER A 33 -7.18 -4.44 -14.07
C SER A 33 -6.43 -5.39 -15.00
N ASN A 34 -5.10 -5.35 -14.94
CA ASN A 34 -4.23 -6.25 -15.70
C ASN A 34 -4.12 -7.62 -15.01
N TRP A 35 -5.28 -8.23 -14.72
CA TRP A 35 -5.40 -9.41 -13.86
C TRP A 35 -4.60 -10.61 -14.37
N ARG A 36 -4.53 -10.81 -15.69
CA ARG A 36 -3.78 -11.91 -16.31
C ARG A 36 -2.30 -11.80 -15.96
N ARG A 37 -1.74 -10.59 -16.07
CA ARG A 37 -0.34 -10.32 -15.71
C ARG A 37 -0.08 -10.49 -14.22
N LYS A 38 -0.99 -10.01 -13.36
CA LYS A 38 -0.90 -10.23 -11.89
C LYS A 38 -0.99 -11.72 -11.52
N HIS A 39 -1.80 -12.48 -12.25
CA HIS A 39 -1.94 -13.92 -12.07
C HIS A 39 -0.69 -14.69 -12.51
N GLU A 40 -0.12 -14.34 -13.67
CA GLU A 40 1.12 -14.93 -14.17
C GLU A 40 2.28 -14.68 -13.20
N ASP A 41 2.44 -13.44 -12.72
CA ASP A 41 3.46 -13.06 -11.74
C ASP A 41 3.31 -13.85 -10.42
N PHE A 42 2.06 -14.05 -9.96
CA PHE A 42 1.78 -14.90 -8.81
C PHE A 42 2.18 -16.37 -9.06
N ILE A 43 1.81 -16.95 -10.20
CA ILE A 43 2.19 -18.32 -10.55
C ILE A 43 3.70 -18.47 -10.63
N GLU A 44 4.40 -17.51 -11.24
CA GLU A 44 5.85 -17.52 -11.35
C GLU A 44 6.52 -17.46 -9.97
N THR A 45 6.00 -16.62 -9.07
CA THR A 45 6.46 -16.55 -7.68
C THR A 45 6.30 -17.88 -6.95
N ILE A 46 5.18 -18.57 -7.12
CA ILE A 46 4.98 -19.90 -6.52
C ILE A 46 5.94 -20.94 -7.12
N LYS A 47 6.16 -20.91 -8.43
CA LYS A 47 7.09 -21.82 -9.11
C LYS A 47 8.53 -21.60 -8.65
N SER A 48 8.97 -20.36 -8.52
CA SER A 48 10.33 -20.03 -8.06
C SER A 48 10.55 -20.44 -6.61
N ALA A 49 9.56 -20.22 -5.74
CA ALA A 49 9.61 -20.67 -4.35
C ALA A 49 9.76 -22.20 -4.24
N LYS A 50 8.99 -22.97 -5.03
CA LYS A 50 9.11 -24.43 -5.06
C LYS A 50 10.48 -24.90 -5.56
N LYS A 51 11.03 -24.25 -6.60
CA LYS A 51 12.38 -24.55 -7.10
C LYS A 51 13.44 -24.30 -6.03
N LEU A 52 13.36 -23.19 -5.31
CA LEU A 52 14.24 -22.88 -4.20
C LEU A 52 14.17 -23.96 -3.11
N GLN A 53 12.95 -24.34 -2.71
CA GLN A 53 12.76 -25.37 -1.70
C GLN A 53 13.33 -26.73 -2.14
N ALA A 54 13.11 -27.14 -3.39
CA ALA A 54 13.67 -28.38 -3.94
C ALA A 54 15.20 -28.34 -4.00
N HIS A 55 15.78 -27.19 -4.37
CA HIS A 55 17.23 -27.01 -4.43
C HIS A 55 17.88 -27.12 -3.03
N ILE A 56 17.25 -26.51 -2.02
CA ILE A 56 17.69 -26.63 -0.63
C ILE A 56 17.58 -28.09 -0.15
N ALA A 57 16.47 -28.78 -0.47
CA ALA A 57 16.26 -30.17 -0.08
C ALA A 57 17.28 -31.14 -0.73
N ALA A 58 17.76 -30.82 -1.93
CA ALA A 58 18.83 -31.56 -2.61
C ALA A 58 20.24 -31.26 -2.03
N GLY A 59 20.35 -30.43 -0.99
CA GLY A 59 21.62 -30.05 -0.36
C GLY A 59 22.32 -28.86 -1.03
N GLY A 60 21.68 -28.22 -2.00
CA GLY A 60 22.20 -27.02 -2.69
C GLY A 60 22.01 -25.75 -1.86
N LYS A 61 22.82 -24.72 -2.12
CA LYS A 61 22.74 -23.43 -1.41
C LYS A 61 21.81 -22.47 -2.14
N VAL A 62 21.16 -21.57 -1.39
CA VAL A 62 20.28 -20.53 -1.97
C VAL A 62 21.04 -19.62 -2.96
N SER A 63 22.34 -19.44 -2.77
CA SER A 63 23.21 -18.62 -3.60
C SER A 63 23.42 -19.14 -5.03
N ASP A 64 23.17 -20.43 -5.28
CA ASP A 64 23.42 -21.04 -6.59
C ASP A 64 22.25 -20.82 -7.57
N LEU A 65 21.10 -20.35 -7.07
CA LEU A 65 19.93 -20.02 -7.90
C LEU A 65 19.93 -18.53 -8.31
N PRO A 66 19.62 -18.21 -9.57
CA PRO A 66 19.46 -16.82 -9.98
C PRO A 66 18.30 -16.17 -9.22
N PRO A 67 18.44 -14.90 -8.80
CA PRO A 67 17.39 -14.19 -8.09
C PRO A 67 16.15 -14.07 -8.99
N PRO A 68 14.93 -14.28 -8.45
CA PRO A 68 13.71 -14.18 -9.23
C PRO A 68 13.55 -12.76 -9.83
N PRO A 69 12.92 -12.63 -11.00
CA PRO A 69 12.68 -11.34 -11.62
C PRO A 69 11.85 -10.44 -10.69
N ARG A 70 12.08 -9.12 -10.78
CA ARG A 70 11.32 -8.14 -10.00
C ARG A 70 9.88 -8.11 -10.51
N SER A 71 8.91 -8.24 -9.60
CA SER A 71 7.49 -8.14 -9.96
C SER A 71 7.16 -6.80 -10.60
N ASP A 72 6.32 -6.83 -11.63
CA ASP A 72 5.87 -5.63 -12.33
C ASP A 72 4.85 -4.88 -11.47
N ASN A 73 5.32 -3.82 -10.81
CA ASN A 73 4.47 -2.92 -10.04
C ASN A 73 4.19 -1.64 -10.85
N SER A 74 3.59 -1.82 -12.03
CA SER A 74 3.23 -0.73 -12.96
C SER A 74 2.33 0.34 -12.32
N ASP A 75 1.53 -0.06 -11.33
CA ASP A 75 0.55 0.80 -10.65
C ASP A 75 1.17 1.68 -9.55
N TYR A 76 2.48 1.59 -9.32
CA TYR A 76 3.17 2.36 -8.27
C TYR A 76 3.65 3.73 -8.77
N ILE A 77 3.35 4.74 -7.95
CA ILE A 77 3.81 6.12 -8.13
C ILE A 77 5.07 6.31 -7.29
N GLN A 78 6.12 6.86 -7.90
CA GLN A 78 7.36 7.22 -7.22
C GLN A 78 7.23 8.60 -6.56
N CYS A 79 7.60 8.70 -5.28
CA CYS A 79 7.62 9.97 -4.57
C CYS A 79 8.79 10.85 -5.07
N PRO A 80 8.57 12.13 -5.41
CA PRO A 80 9.64 13.04 -5.87
C PRO A 80 10.58 13.51 -4.75
N HIS A 81 10.25 13.27 -3.48
CA HIS A 81 11.03 13.75 -2.32
C HIS A 81 11.92 12.67 -1.68
N CYS A 82 11.49 11.40 -1.72
CA CYS A 82 12.21 10.29 -1.08
C CYS A 82 12.46 9.09 -2.01
N GLU A 83 12.05 9.18 -3.27
CA GLU A 83 12.22 8.15 -4.32
C GLU A 83 11.58 6.79 -4.03
N ARG A 84 10.87 6.64 -2.90
CA ARG A 84 10.11 5.42 -2.59
C ARG A 84 8.88 5.31 -3.48
N ARG A 85 8.55 4.07 -3.86
CA ARG A 85 7.39 3.72 -4.71
C ARG A 85 6.21 3.28 -3.85
N PHE A 86 5.02 3.79 -4.14
CA PHE A 86 3.79 3.51 -3.40
C PHE A 86 2.61 3.26 -4.33
N ASN A 87 1.61 2.51 -3.87
CA ASN A 87 0.31 2.48 -4.57
C ASN A 87 -0.36 3.86 -4.53
N GLN A 88 -1.35 4.09 -5.39
CA GLN A 88 -1.98 5.40 -5.53
C GLN A 88 -2.55 5.97 -4.23
N ALA A 89 -3.29 5.17 -3.46
CA ALA A 89 -3.89 5.62 -2.19
C ALA A 89 -2.86 5.92 -1.10
N ALA A 90 -1.72 5.24 -1.13
CA ALA A 90 -0.59 5.51 -0.25
C ALA A 90 0.17 6.75 -0.72
N ALA A 91 0.40 6.93 -2.02
CA ALA A 91 1.06 8.09 -2.60
C ALA A 91 0.32 9.40 -2.28
N GLU A 92 -1.01 9.41 -2.40
CA GLU A 92 -1.86 10.57 -2.06
C GLU A 92 -1.67 11.06 -0.61
N ARG A 93 -1.50 10.14 0.34
CA ARG A 93 -1.24 10.47 1.76
C ARG A 93 0.24 10.72 2.03
N HIS A 94 1.12 10.03 1.31
CA HIS A 94 2.55 10.05 1.55
C HIS A 94 3.20 11.34 1.03
N ILE A 95 2.95 11.72 -0.22
CA ILE A 95 3.59 12.87 -0.88
C ILE A 95 3.48 14.18 -0.05
N PRO A 96 2.30 14.59 0.47
CA PRO A 96 2.20 15.85 1.21
C PRO A 96 2.96 15.83 2.54
N LEU A 97 2.99 14.68 3.24
CA LEU A 97 3.76 14.53 4.48
C LEU A 97 5.26 14.50 4.18
N CYS A 98 5.63 13.73 3.17
CA CYS A 98 7.01 13.52 2.74
C CYS A 98 7.67 14.82 2.30
N LYS A 99 6.93 15.76 1.67
CA LYS A 99 7.45 17.07 1.25
C LYS A 99 8.21 17.83 2.33
N ASN A 100 7.76 17.75 3.59
CA ASN A 100 8.36 18.50 4.71
C ASN A 100 9.30 17.64 5.57
N MET A 101 9.48 16.36 5.22
CA MET A 101 10.35 15.45 5.96
C MET A 101 11.79 15.53 5.45
N ILE A 102 12.73 15.33 6.37
CA ILE A 102 14.16 15.24 6.07
C ILE A 102 14.49 13.79 5.72
N HIS A 103 14.89 13.55 4.48
CA HIS A 103 15.31 12.23 3.99
C HIS A 103 16.82 12.06 4.09
N ASN A 104 17.27 10.82 4.29
CA ASN A 104 18.68 10.41 4.21
C ASN A 104 19.68 11.12 5.14
N LYS A 105 19.23 11.93 6.12
CA LYS A 105 20.14 12.46 7.16
C LYS A 105 20.29 11.45 8.29
N PRO A 106 21.51 11.23 8.81
CA PRO A 106 21.68 10.46 10.05
C PRO A 106 20.88 11.15 11.15
N ASN A 107 20.18 10.36 11.96
CA ASN A 107 19.34 10.87 13.03
C ASN A 107 20.19 11.70 14.02
N THR A 108 20.14 13.02 13.90
CA THR A 108 20.90 13.94 14.74
C THR A 108 20.23 14.16 16.10
N ASN A 109 19.00 13.65 16.31
CA ASN A 109 18.31 13.76 17.59
C ASN A 109 19.02 12.90 18.66
N PRO A 110 19.67 13.51 19.66
CA PRO A 110 20.38 12.78 20.71
C PRO A 110 19.45 11.89 21.56
N GLN A 111 18.15 12.18 21.63
CA GLN A 111 17.17 11.38 22.38
C GLN A 111 16.89 10.02 21.72
N ASN A 112 16.87 9.95 20.38
CA ASN A 112 16.53 8.73 19.65
C ASN A 112 17.76 7.81 19.45
N ARG A 113 18.99 8.33 19.61
CA ARG A 113 20.22 7.53 19.62
C ARG A 113 20.39 6.70 20.91
N ARG A 114 19.76 7.11 22.01
CA ARG A 114 19.89 6.46 23.33
C ARG A 114 19.05 5.18 23.47
N ASN A 115 18.03 5.00 22.64
CA ASN A 115 17.12 3.84 22.68
C ASN A 115 17.52 2.68 21.75
N LYS A 116 18.67 2.77 21.07
CA LYS A 116 19.15 1.74 20.12
C LYS A 116 20.27 0.83 20.68
N ILE A 117 20.69 1.05 21.93
CA ILE A 117 21.79 0.33 22.60
C ILE A 117 21.24 -0.52 23.78
N LYS A 118 19.97 -0.89 23.76
CA LYS A 118 19.42 -1.91 24.65
C LYS A 118 18.91 -3.07 23.82
#